data_AF-A0A839NKC1-F1
#
_entry.id   AF-A0A839NKC1-F1
#
_cell.length_a   1.000
_cell.length_b   1.000
_cell.length_c   1.000
_cell.angle_alpha   90.00
_cell.angle_beta   90.00
_cell.angle_gamma   90.00
#
_symmetry.space_group_name_H-M   'P 1'
#
loop_
_entity.id
_entity.type
_entity.pdbx_description
1 polymer ?
#
loop_
_entity_poly.entity_id
_entity_poly.type
_entity_poly.pdbx_seq_one_letter_code
_entity_poly.pdbx_strand_id
1 'polypeptide(L)'
;MKNSLNSIFIVFALIGALVAMTSMSFAKGKTPRNTNPMTVIDSYIQIAADGNTEGIQHLFSDDFKWTQSSNAKTKTYSKSEVVNFLKSSKGLKQNCKTTYTIMEKNENCVMAKVEMKYDNFTKVECITLCNVNQEWRINQIIESYK
;
A
#
# COMPACT_ATOMS: atom_id res chain seq x y z
N MET A 1 -36.94 48.74 12.67
CA MET A 1 -37.24 47.66 11.71
C MET A 1 -35.96 46.86 11.52
N LYS A 2 -35.80 45.77 12.28
CA LYS A 2 -36.24 44.39 11.97
C LYS A 2 -35.46 43.75 10.81
N ASN A 3 -34.54 42.87 11.23
CA ASN A 3 -34.26 41.51 10.70
C ASN A 3 -33.38 41.46 9.42
N SER A 4 -32.44 40.52 9.22
CA SER A 4 -32.26 39.18 9.81
C SER A 4 -30.85 38.59 9.60
N LEU A 5 -30.34 37.97 10.66
CA LEU A 5 -29.76 36.61 10.74
C LEU A 5 -28.58 36.15 9.85
N ASN A 6 -27.54 35.72 10.58
CA ASN A 6 -26.65 34.56 10.36
C ASN A 6 -25.60 34.69 9.23
N SER A 7 -24.30 34.63 9.52
CA SER A 7 -23.67 33.45 10.14
C SER A 7 -22.54 33.80 11.11
N ILE A 8 -22.62 33.16 12.28
CA ILE A 8 -21.79 33.29 13.48
C ILE A 8 -20.72 32.16 13.46
N PHE A 9 -19.66 32.37 14.26
CA PHE A 9 -18.65 31.42 14.79
C PHE A 9 -17.38 31.26 13.94
N ILE A 10 -16.25 31.91 14.25
CA ILE A 10 -15.34 31.75 15.41
C ILE A 10 -14.74 30.33 15.51
N VAL A 11 -13.46 30.25 15.11
CA VAL A 11 -12.34 29.52 15.73
C VAL A 11 -12.50 28.02 16.02
N PHE A 12 -11.72 27.21 15.29
CA PHE A 12 -10.98 26.06 15.83
C PHE A 12 -9.60 26.08 15.14
N ALA A 13 -8.54 26.49 15.84
CA ALA A 13 -7.77 25.69 16.78
C ALA A 13 -6.56 25.05 16.09
N LEU A 14 -5.39 25.50 16.54
CA LEU A 14 -4.13 24.77 16.57
C LEU A 14 -4.33 23.25 16.59
N ILE A 15 -3.91 22.57 15.52
CA ILE A 15 -3.28 21.26 15.65
C ILE A 15 -2.03 21.30 14.78
N GLY A 16 -0.93 21.72 15.41
CA GLY A 16 0.36 21.20 15.03
C GLY A 16 0.31 19.69 15.21
N ALA A 17 0.08 18.96 14.12
CA ALA A 17 0.36 17.55 14.09
C ALA A 17 1.88 17.43 13.99
N LEU A 18 2.48 17.37 15.17
CA LEU A 18 3.79 16.79 15.41
C LEU A 18 3.86 15.46 14.64
N VAL A 19 4.44 15.47 13.43
CA VAL A 19 4.99 14.24 12.88
C VAL A 19 6.21 13.98 13.74
N ALA A 20 6.00 13.32 14.87
CA ALA A 20 7.06 12.62 15.54
C ALA A 20 7.58 11.62 14.52
N MET A 21 8.61 12.00 13.75
CA MET A 21 9.53 11.06 13.15
C MET A 21 10.15 10.32 14.33
N THR A 22 9.45 9.29 14.81
CA THR A 22 10.05 8.30 15.68
C THR A 22 11.14 7.66 14.82
N SER A 23 12.36 8.16 14.95
CA SER A 23 13.55 7.49 14.47
C SER A 23 13.53 6.12 15.14
N MET A 24 13.09 5.10 14.40
CA MET A 24 13.14 3.72 14.88
C MET A 24 14.61 3.41 15.11
N SER A 25 15.01 3.38 16.37
CA SER A 25 16.32 2.88 16.77
C SER A 25 16.30 1.38 16.46
N PHE A 26 16.93 0.98 15.37
CA PHE A 26 17.11 -0.44 15.07
C PHE A 26 18.12 -0.99 16.09
N ALA A 27 17.59 -1.59 17.16
CA ALA A 27 18.38 -2.44 18.03
C ALA A 27 19.00 -3.55 17.16
N LYS A 28 20.33 -3.59 17.12
CA LYS A 28 21.12 -4.59 16.42
C LYS A 28 20.70 -5.98 16.90
N GLY A 29 19.86 -6.68 16.13
CA GLY A 29 19.52 -8.07 16.43
C GLY A 29 18.27 -8.66 15.78
N LYS A 30 17.30 -7.89 15.27
CA LYS A 30 16.11 -8.46 14.61
C LYS A 30 15.69 -7.62 13.41
N THR A 31 15.51 -8.25 12.25
CA THR A 31 14.89 -7.60 11.08
C THR A 31 13.50 -7.10 11.47
N PRO A 32 13.09 -5.90 11.05
CA PRO A 32 11.77 -5.35 11.38
C PRO A 32 10.69 -6.32 10.89
N ARG A 33 9.78 -6.72 11.79
CA ARG A 33 8.69 -7.65 11.49
C ARG A 33 7.41 -6.87 11.24
N ASN A 34 6.73 -7.17 10.13
CA ASN A 34 5.43 -6.60 9.82
C ASN A 34 4.34 -7.28 10.66
N THR A 35 3.91 -6.66 11.76
CA THR A 35 2.89 -7.22 12.67
C THR A 35 1.47 -6.77 12.33
N ASN A 36 1.31 -5.77 11.47
CA ASN A 36 0.02 -5.22 11.05
C ASN A 36 -0.15 -5.36 9.52
N PRO A 37 -1.20 -6.03 9.03
CA PRO A 37 -1.44 -6.18 7.59
C PRO A 37 -1.67 -4.85 6.87
N MET A 38 -2.23 -3.85 7.55
CA MET A 38 -2.48 -2.53 6.96
C MET A 38 -1.18 -1.82 6.63
N THR A 39 -0.19 -1.90 7.52
CA THR A 39 1.15 -1.34 7.29
C THR A 39 1.85 -2.00 6.10
N VAL A 40 1.59 -3.30 5.84
CA VAL A 40 2.12 -4.00 4.65
C VAL A 40 1.47 -3.46 3.37
N ILE A 41 0.15 -3.26 3.36
CA ILE A 41 -0.56 -2.67 2.21
C ILE A 41 -0.06 -1.23 1.96
N ASP A 42 0.06 -0.42 3.01
CA ASP A 42 0.56 0.96 2.90
C ASP A 42 2.00 1.00 2.37
N SER A 43 2.88 0.12 2.88
CA SER A 43 4.26 0.02 2.42
C SER A 43 4.32 -0.40 0.94
N TYR A 44 3.49 -1.35 0.54
CA TYR A 44 3.36 -1.73 -0.87
C TYR A 44 2.95 -0.54 -1.75
N ILE A 45 1.95 0.24 -1.32
CA ILE A 45 1.50 1.42 -2.06
C ILE A 45 2.62 2.47 -2.17
N GLN A 46 3.37 2.72 -1.09
CA GLN A 46 4.51 3.65 -1.13
C GLN A 46 5.62 3.17 -2.09
N ILE A 47 5.89 1.86 -2.13
CA ILE A 47 6.85 1.29 -3.07
C ILE A 47 6.35 1.42 -4.51
N ALA A 48 5.11 0.99 -4.75
CA ALA A 48 4.55 0.88 -6.09
C ALA A 48 4.18 2.23 -6.70
N ALA A 49 3.63 3.16 -5.91
CA ALA A 49 3.15 4.45 -6.39
C ALA A 49 4.15 5.60 -6.15
N ASP A 50 4.88 5.61 -5.04
CA ASP A 50 5.80 6.71 -4.70
C ASP A 50 7.28 6.37 -4.95
N GLY A 51 7.60 5.13 -5.33
CA GLY A 51 8.97 4.70 -5.58
C GLY A 51 9.82 4.63 -4.31
N ASN A 52 9.21 4.59 -3.12
CA ASN A 52 9.91 4.42 -1.85
C ASN A 52 10.25 2.95 -1.64
N THR A 53 11.41 2.51 -2.12
CA THR A 53 11.81 1.08 -2.12
C THR A 53 12.38 0.57 -0.79
N GLU A 54 12.27 1.35 0.28
CA GLU A 54 12.70 0.94 1.61
C GLU A 54 11.92 -0.30 2.09
N GLY A 55 12.62 -1.26 2.70
CA GLY A 55 12.00 -2.45 3.29
C GLY A 55 11.42 -3.46 2.31
N ILE A 56 11.54 -3.25 0.99
CA ILE A 56 10.92 -4.11 -0.04
C ILE A 56 11.25 -5.61 0.09
N GLN A 57 12.44 -5.94 0.59
CA GLN A 57 12.87 -7.34 0.77
C GLN A 57 12.02 -8.12 1.81
N HIS A 58 11.29 -7.42 2.68
CA HIS A 58 10.48 -8.03 3.75
C HIS A 58 8.97 -8.02 3.43
N LEU A 59 8.59 -7.51 2.26
CA LEU A 59 7.17 -7.29 1.92
C LEU A 59 6.48 -8.55 1.39
N PHE A 60 7.22 -9.36 0.65
CA PHE A 60 6.69 -10.51 -0.11
C PHE A 60 7.07 -11.84 0.53
N SER A 61 6.14 -12.79 0.59
CA SER A 61 6.40 -14.16 1.01
C SER A 61 7.29 -14.87 -0.02
N ASP A 62 7.90 -16.00 0.34
CA ASP A 62 8.83 -16.69 -0.56
C ASP A 62 8.13 -17.38 -1.73
N ASP A 63 6.85 -17.75 -1.56
CA ASP A 63 5.96 -18.30 -2.58
C ASP A 63 5.21 -17.24 -3.40
N PHE A 64 5.52 -15.95 -3.20
CA PHE A 64 4.79 -14.84 -3.82
C PHE A 64 4.67 -14.93 -5.34
N LYS A 65 3.49 -14.56 -5.85
CA LYS A 65 3.19 -14.43 -7.29
C LYS A 65 2.47 -13.11 -7.61
N TRP A 66 2.92 -12.44 -8.67
CA TRP A 66 2.18 -11.35 -9.30
C TRP A 66 1.66 -11.80 -10.65
N THR A 67 0.35 -11.83 -10.81
CA THR A 67 -0.31 -12.19 -12.06
C THR A 67 -0.92 -10.94 -12.69
N GLN A 68 -0.48 -10.60 -13.90
CA GLN A 68 -1.09 -9.59 -14.74
C GLN A 68 -2.09 -10.26 -15.67
N SER A 69 -3.36 -9.89 -15.53
CA SER A 69 -4.46 -10.35 -16.37
C SER A 69 -4.85 -9.25 -17.35
N SER A 70 -4.63 -9.50 -18.63
CA SER A 70 -5.10 -8.64 -19.72
C SER A 70 -6.07 -9.41 -20.61
N ASN A 71 -6.91 -8.71 -21.37
CA ASN A 71 -7.94 -9.31 -22.23
C ASN A 71 -7.41 -10.34 -23.26
N ALA A 72 -6.10 -10.41 -23.49
CA ALA A 72 -5.49 -11.32 -24.45
C ALA A 72 -4.60 -12.40 -23.83
N LYS A 73 -3.97 -12.13 -22.67
CA LYS A 73 -2.96 -13.02 -22.05
C LYS A 73 -2.85 -12.80 -20.54
N THR A 74 -2.55 -13.89 -19.85
CA THR A 74 -2.15 -13.89 -18.44
C THR A 74 -0.65 -14.15 -18.35
N LYS A 75 0.06 -13.34 -17.55
CA LYS A 75 1.47 -13.56 -17.25
C LYS A 75 1.70 -13.47 -15.76
N THR A 76 2.47 -14.42 -15.22
CA THR A 76 2.79 -14.50 -13.80
C THR A 76 4.29 -14.30 -13.58
N TYR A 77 4.63 -13.48 -12.60
CA TYR A 77 5.99 -13.13 -12.23
C TYR A 77 6.31 -13.65 -10.83
N SER A 78 7.56 -14.05 -10.64
CA SER A 78 8.12 -14.46 -9.36
C SER A 78 8.50 -13.27 -8.47
N LYS A 79 8.69 -13.52 -7.17
CA LYS A 79 9.21 -12.54 -6.20
C LYS A 79 10.44 -11.78 -6.70
N SER A 80 11.43 -12.47 -7.26
CA SER A 80 12.69 -11.83 -7.68
C SER A 80 12.48 -10.85 -8.83
N GLU A 81 11.68 -11.23 -9.83
CA GLU A 81 11.33 -10.36 -10.97
C GLU A 81 10.60 -9.11 -10.49
N VAL A 82 9.63 -9.27 -9.60
CA VAL A 82 8.83 -8.16 -9.07
C VAL A 82 9.64 -7.24 -8.18
N VAL A 83 10.43 -7.79 -7.26
CA VAL A 83 11.33 -6.99 -6.41
C VAL A 83 12.34 -6.22 -7.25
N ASN A 84 12.89 -6.82 -8.30
CA ASN A 84 13.82 -6.13 -9.19
C ASN A 84 13.15 -5.00 -9.97
N PHE A 85 11.94 -5.24 -10.48
CA PHE A 85 11.13 -4.22 -11.16
C PHE A 85 10.80 -3.04 -10.24
N LEU A 86 10.30 -3.30 -9.03
CA LEU A 86 9.97 -2.25 -8.07
C LEU A 86 11.21 -1.51 -7.57
N LYS A 87 12.37 -2.18 -7.47
CA LYS A 87 13.65 -1.52 -7.16
C LYS A 87 14.10 -0.60 -8.29
N SER A 88 13.86 -0.95 -9.55
CA SER A 88 14.23 -0.10 -10.68
C SER A 88 13.37 1.16 -10.79
N SER A 89 12.19 1.18 -10.16
CA SER A 89 11.34 2.37 -10.04
C SER A 89 11.65 3.27 -8.84
N LYS A 90 12.82 3.08 -8.18
CA LYS A 90 13.20 3.90 -7.02
C LYS A 90 13.17 5.40 -7.33
N GLY A 91 12.45 6.16 -6.51
CA GLY A 91 12.31 7.61 -6.64
C GLY A 91 11.35 8.06 -7.75
N LEU A 92 10.75 7.12 -8.50
CA LEU A 92 9.73 7.44 -9.49
C LEU A 92 8.36 7.48 -8.82
N LYS A 93 7.78 8.67 -8.75
CA LYS A 93 6.41 8.85 -8.31
C LYS A 93 5.46 8.75 -9.50
N GLN A 94 4.50 7.85 -9.41
CA GLN A 94 3.46 7.68 -10.40
C GLN A 94 2.44 8.82 -10.30
N ASN A 95 1.96 9.30 -11.45
CA ASN A 95 0.89 10.29 -11.51
C ASN A 95 -0.48 9.61 -11.41
N CYS A 96 -0.78 9.04 -10.23
CA CYS A 96 -2.06 8.41 -9.96
C CYS A 96 -2.59 8.77 -8.57
N LYS A 97 -3.91 8.69 -8.42
CA LYS A 97 -4.55 8.69 -7.10
C LYS A 97 -4.75 7.25 -6.65
N THR A 98 -4.11 6.88 -5.55
CA THR A 98 -4.22 5.53 -4.99
C THR A 98 -5.23 5.48 -3.85
N THR A 99 -6.09 4.47 -3.88
CA THR A 99 -6.99 4.11 -2.78
C THR A 99 -6.95 2.60 -2.55
N TYR A 100 -7.26 2.14 -1.35
CA TYR A 100 -7.49 0.71 -1.13
C TYR A 100 -8.74 0.45 -0.30
N THR A 101 -9.28 -0.76 -0.42
CA THR A 101 -10.41 -1.25 0.37
C THR A 101 -10.13 -2.67 0.82
N ILE A 102 -10.40 -2.98 2.08
CA ILE A 102 -10.35 -4.36 2.57
C ILE A 102 -11.59 -5.10 2.06
N MET A 103 -11.36 -6.18 1.33
CA MET A 103 -12.42 -7.05 0.79
C MET A 103 -12.81 -8.13 1.80
N GLU A 104 -11.81 -8.72 2.45
CA GLU A 104 -11.95 -9.79 3.42
C GLU A 104 -10.81 -9.70 4.44
N LYS A 105 -11.11 -10.01 5.70
CA LYS A 105 -10.11 -10.08 6.76
C LYS A 105 -10.49 -11.16 7.75
N ASN A 106 -9.57 -12.10 7.95
CA ASN A 106 -9.63 -13.05 9.05
C ASN A 106 -8.32 -13.00 9.86
N GLU A 107 -8.16 -13.93 10.80
CA GLU A 107 -7.00 -13.95 11.71
C GLU A 107 -5.68 -14.19 10.97
N ASN A 108 -5.71 -14.91 9.85
CA ASN A 108 -4.53 -15.42 9.17
C ASN A 108 -4.25 -14.75 7.82
N CYS A 109 -5.26 -14.20 7.15
CA CYS A 109 -5.13 -13.58 5.83
C CYS A 109 -6.04 -12.36 5.70
N VAL A 110 -5.59 -11.41 4.88
CA VAL A 110 -6.32 -10.23 4.45
C VAL A 110 -6.33 -10.21 2.92
N MET A 111 -7.47 -9.84 2.35
CA MET A 111 -7.61 -9.51 0.94
C MET A 111 -7.96 -8.04 0.81
N ALA A 112 -7.22 -7.31 -0.02
CA ALA A 112 -7.42 -5.90 -0.27
C ALA A 112 -7.51 -5.64 -1.78
N LYS A 113 -8.35 -4.69 -2.17
CA LYS A 113 -8.35 -4.14 -3.52
C LYS A 113 -7.66 -2.77 -3.49
N VAL A 114 -6.58 -2.63 -4.23
CA VAL A 114 -5.89 -1.34 -4.47
C VAL A 114 -6.30 -0.83 -5.86
N GLU A 115 -6.67 0.44 -5.93
CA GLU A 115 -7.03 1.11 -7.18
C GLU A 115 -6.10 2.30 -7.37
N MET A 116 -5.31 2.29 -8.45
CA MET A 116 -4.44 3.38 -8.87
C MET A 116 -5.08 4.06 -10.08
N LYS A 117 -5.73 5.20 -9.85
CA LYS A 117 -6.46 5.95 -10.89
C LYS A 117 -5.53 6.93 -11.59
N TYR A 118 -5.30 6.70 -12.88
CA TYR A 118 -4.63 7.61 -13.81
C TYR A 118 -5.69 8.38 -14.61
N ASP A 119 -5.24 9.30 -15.47
CA ASP A 119 -6.13 10.15 -16.26
C ASP A 119 -7.06 9.33 -17.18
N ASN A 120 -6.54 8.26 -17.80
CA ASN A 120 -7.24 7.53 -18.86
C ASN A 120 -7.62 6.08 -18.48
N PHE A 121 -7.11 5.56 -17.37
CA PHE A 121 -7.36 4.18 -16.95
C PHE A 121 -7.19 4.05 -15.44
N THR A 122 -7.68 2.96 -14.86
CA THR A 122 -7.37 2.59 -13.49
C THR A 122 -6.71 1.22 -13.47
N LYS A 123 -5.53 1.14 -12.87
CA LYS A 123 -4.93 -0.15 -12.52
C LYS A 123 -5.59 -0.65 -11.23
N VAL A 124 -6.05 -1.88 -11.25
CA VAL A 124 -6.71 -2.54 -10.12
C VAL A 124 -5.86 -3.72 -9.69
N GLU A 125 -5.53 -3.80 -8.41
CA GLU A 125 -4.72 -4.87 -7.84
C GLU A 125 -5.47 -5.52 -6.68
N CYS A 126 -5.82 -6.78 -6.82
CA CYS A 126 -6.33 -7.61 -5.73
C CYS A 126 -5.14 -8.27 -5.02
N ILE A 127 -4.87 -7.82 -3.79
CA ILE A 127 -3.72 -8.22 -2.98
C ILE A 127 -4.19 -9.18 -1.89
N THR A 128 -3.52 -10.32 -1.79
CA THR A 128 -3.63 -11.22 -0.64
C THR A 128 -2.34 -11.16 0.15
N LEU A 129 -2.47 -11.03 1.46
CA LEU A 129 -1.37 -11.14 2.41
C LEU A 129 -1.80 -12.02 3.58
N CYS A 130 -0.87 -12.84 4.05
CA CYS A 130 -1.12 -13.76 5.16
C CYS A 130 -0.06 -13.60 6.24
N ASN A 131 -0.48 -13.88 7.47
CA ASN A 131 0.38 -13.98 8.62
C ASN A 131 1.03 -15.36 8.66
N VAL A 132 2.35 -15.40 8.60
CA VAL A 132 3.13 -16.61 8.85
C VAL A 132 4.13 -16.28 9.94
N ASN A 133 4.10 -17.04 11.05
CA ASN A 133 5.00 -16.83 12.19
C ASN A 133 4.97 -15.39 12.74
N GLN A 134 3.78 -14.79 12.84
CA GLN A 134 3.53 -13.42 13.31
C GLN A 134 4.06 -12.33 12.37
N GLU A 135 4.39 -12.66 11.14
CA GLU A 135 4.84 -11.73 10.11
C GLU A 135 3.88 -11.73 8.93
N TRP A 136 3.31 -10.57 8.63
CA TRP A 136 2.46 -10.37 7.47
C TRP A 136 3.29 -10.14 6.22
N ARG A 137 3.02 -10.92 5.18
CA ARG A 137 3.66 -10.77 3.87
C ARG A 137 2.64 -10.97 2.75
N ILE A 138 2.83 -10.25 1.66
CA ILE A 138 2.04 -10.41 0.45
C ILE A 138 2.44 -11.71 -0.22
N ASN A 139 1.47 -12.59 -0.49
CA ASN A 139 1.68 -13.84 -1.22
C ASN A 139 1.09 -13.80 -2.64
N GLN A 140 0.13 -12.92 -2.90
CA GLN A 140 -0.46 -12.81 -4.23
C GLN A 140 -0.87 -11.39 -4.58
N ILE A 141 -0.60 -10.99 -5.82
CA ILE A 141 -1.22 -9.82 -6.45
C ILE A 141 -1.82 -10.26 -7.78
N ILE A 142 -3.09 -9.95 -8.00
CA ILE A 142 -3.73 -10.07 -9.31
C ILE A 142 -3.99 -8.65 -9.81
N GLU A 143 -3.30 -8.27 -10.88
CA GLU A 143 -3.44 -6.97 -11.54
C GLU A 143 -4.37 -7.08 -12.75
N SER A 144 -5.23 -6.09 -12.90
CA SER A 144 -6.05 -5.85 -14.07
C SER A 144 -6.20 -4.34 -14.33
N TYR A 145 -6.85 -4.00 -15.44
CA TYR A 145 -7.06 -2.63 -15.86
C TYR A 145 -8.54 -2.41 -16.19
N LYS A 146 -9.05 -1.23 -15.85
CA LYS A 146 -10.40 -0.76 -16.20
C LYS A 146 -10.34 0.64 -16.80
#